data_AF-A0A9P9BFK6-F1
#
_entry.id   AF-A0A9P9BFK6-F1
#
_cell.length_a   1.000
_cell.length_b   1.000
_cell.length_c   1.000
_cell.angle_alpha   90.00
_cell.angle_beta   90.00
_cell.angle_gamma   90.00
#
_symmetry.space_group_name_H-M   'P 1'
#
loop_
_entity.id
_entity.type
_entity.pdbx_description
1 polymer ?
#
loop_
_entity_poly.entity_id
_entity_poly.type
_entity_poly.pdbx_seq_one_letter_code
_entity_poly.pdbx_strand_id
1 'polypeptide(L)'
;TSRNSIDLSFATIAVLKGKPLVAQNALVGVLLGNLLVIMGMCFISGGFHHSYQEYSSTMARLNSQMLVVSLMSIIVPTITRNRTSRKLADTQLDNIREPANISHAVAWVLIAQFVLYIFSSLPIKYEGLGQWRNQQKEKNAHMSRLPYSVSIAGIVLSYSAAVASSYFLIEGLAARELQTISIDFLELIVIPLALGIIDQVTIITKTKNQDISWLIDTAVVSSIRVSLFAFPIAVLTGVLISSTSVLAFDTFQAIMLAIAVLLVNYVLHSGKAFWIEGSMLISAYVLTAIVLWHYPIH
;
A
#
# COMPACT_ATOMS: atom_id res chain seq x y z
N THR A 1 6.09 8.03 -10.77
CA THR A 1 6.90 6.79 -10.82
C THR A 1 7.84 6.63 -9.64
N SER A 2 8.24 7.70 -8.94
CA SER A 2 9.17 7.63 -7.80
C SER A 2 8.59 7.00 -6.53
N ARG A 3 7.30 7.23 -6.20
CA ARG A 3 6.73 6.84 -4.89
C ARG A 3 6.81 5.34 -4.56
N ASN A 4 6.35 4.46 -5.45
CA ASN A 4 6.41 3.01 -5.19
C ASN A 4 7.85 2.50 -5.00
N SER A 5 8.84 3.23 -5.51
CA SER A 5 10.24 2.91 -5.25
C SER A 5 10.65 3.21 -3.80
N ILE A 6 10.04 4.21 -3.16
CA ILE A 6 10.32 4.59 -1.77
C ILE A 6 9.71 3.54 -0.82
N ASP A 7 8.47 3.13 -1.05
CA ASP A 7 7.82 2.08 -0.26
C ASP A 7 8.61 0.76 -0.33
N LEU A 8 9.08 0.41 -1.54
CA LEU A 8 9.90 -0.78 -1.76
C LEU A 8 11.29 -0.66 -1.12
N SER A 9 11.97 0.48 -1.25
CA SER A 9 13.28 0.67 -0.62
C SER A 9 13.17 0.60 0.90
N PHE A 10 12.14 1.21 1.47
CA PHE A 10 11.87 1.16 2.91
C PHE A 10 11.67 -0.29 3.37
N ALA A 11 10.75 -1.02 2.73
CA ALA A 11 10.46 -2.41 3.10
C ALA A 11 11.70 -3.31 2.98
N THR A 12 12.47 -3.17 1.90
CA THR A 12 13.68 -3.98 1.67
C THR A 12 14.73 -3.71 2.74
N ILE A 13 14.98 -2.45 3.09
CA ILE A 13 15.99 -2.09 4.10
C ILE A 13 15.56 -2.52 5.50
N ALA A 14 14.26 -2.42 5.83
CA ALA A 14 13.73 -2.88 7.11
C ALA A 14 13.92 -4.39 7.28
N VAL A 15 13.66 -5.17 6.23
CA VAL A 15 13.91 -6.62 6.23
C VAL A 15 15.42 -6.92 6.33
N LEU A 16 16.27 -6.20 5.59
CA LEU A 16 17.73 -6.35 5.66
C LEU A 16 18.32 -6.01 7.04
N LYS A 17 17.71 -5.08 7.78
CA LYS A 17 18.07 -4.76 9.18
C LYS A 17 17.52 -5.76 10.21
N GLY A 18 16.92 -6.87 9.76
CA GLY A 18 16.36 -7.90 10.65
C GLY A 18 15.06 -7.46 11.32
N LYS A 19 14.36 -6.46 10.77
CA LYS A 19 13.11 -5.90 11.30
C LYS A 19 11.93 -6.12 10.33
N PRO A 20 11.55 -7.39 10.03
CA PRO A 20 10.49 -7.69 9.06
C PRO A 20 9.11 -7.18 9.51
N LEU A 21 8.86 -7.14 10.83
CA LEU A 21 7.60 -6.64 11.40
C LEU A 21 7.39 -5.16 11.08
N VAL A 22 8.45 -4.36 11.18
CA VAL A 22 8.43 -2.92 10.84
C VAL A 22 8.10 -2.72 9.36
N ALA A 23 8.70 -3.52 8.48
CA ALA A 23 8.42 -3.48 7.05
C ALA A 23 6.95 -3.79 6.77
N GLN A 24 6.42 -4.84 7.42
CA GLN A 24 5.06 -5.30 7.26
C GLN A 24 4.03 -4.27 7.73
N ASN A 25 4.20 -3.78 8.96
CA ASN A 25 3.36 -2.77 9.58
C ASN A 25 3.31 -1.48 8.73
N ALA A 26 4.47 -1.03 8.25
CA ALA A 26 4.54 0.11 7.35
C ALA A 26 3.84 -0.13 6.01
N LEU A 27 4.01 -1.29 5.38
CA LEU A 27 3.34 -1.60 4.11
C LEU A 27 1.81 -1.67 4.25
N VAL A 28 1.31 -2.26 5.36
CA VAL A 28 -0.13 -2.23 5.68
C VAL A 28 -0.62 -0.80 5.85
N GLY A 29 0.14 0.00 6.60
CA GLY A 29 -0.18 1.40 6.81
C GLY A 29 -0.13 2.23 5.51
N VAL A 30 0.76 1.91 4.56
CA VAL A 30 0.78 2.51 3.22
C VAL A 30 -0.48 2.16 2.44
N LEU A 31 -0.98 0.92 2.55
CA LEU A 31 -2.28 0.56 1.96
C LEU A 31 -3.42 1.36 2.58
N LEU A 32 -3.50 1.42 3.91
CA LEU A 32 -4.51 2.21 4.62
C LEU A 32 -4.43 3.70 4.25
N GLY A 33 -3.23 4.25 4.17
CA GLY A 33 -2.99 5.63 3.75
C GLY A 33 -3.42 5.90 2.31
N ASN A 34 -3.13 4.98 1.38
CA ASN A 34 -3.56 5.11 -0.01
C ASN A 34 -5.08 5.03 -0.16
N LEU A 35 -5.69 4.07 0.53
CA LEU A 35 -7.11 3.79 0.42
C LEU A 35 -7.97 4.83 1.13
N LEU A 36 -7.58 5.25 2.33
CA LEU A 36 -8.40 6.13 3.16
C LEU A 36 -7.96 7.59 3.07
N VAL A 37 -6.66 7.87 3.26
CA VAL A 37 -6.16 9.25 3.35
C VAL A 37 -6.10 9.89 1.96
N ILE A 38 -5.37 9.28 1.04
CA ILE A 38 -5.15 9.83 -0.30
C ILE A 38 -6.48 9.89 -1.06
N MET A 39 -7.26 8.80 -1.03
CA MET A 39 -8.58 8.80 -1.67
C MET A 39 -9.55 9.79 -1.02
N GLY A 40 -9.56 9.87 0.32
CA GLY A 40 -10.37 10.84 1.05
C GLY A 40 -9.99 12.30 0.73
N MET A 41 -8.70 12.60 0.68
CA MET A 41 -8.18 13.92 0.28
C MET A 41 -8.56 14.27 -1.16
N CYS A 42 -8.52 13.31 -2.10
CA CYS A 42 -8.97 13.50 -3.48
C CYS A 42 -10.44 13.94 -3.53
N PHE A 43 -11.32 13.22 -2.84
CA PHE A 43 -12.76 13.49 -2.86
C PHE A 43 -13.12 14.80 -2.18
N ILE A 44 -12.48 15.11 -1.05
CA ILE A 44 -12.70 16.38 -0.35
C ILE A 44 -12.18 17.54 -1.19
N SER A 45 -10.93 17.47 -1.66
CA SER A 45 -10.32 18.56 -2.44
C SER A 45 -11.06 18.80 -3.76
N GLY A 46 -11.50 17.73 -4.42
CA GLY A 46 -12.26 17.79 -5.66
C GLY A 46 -13.68 18.29 -5.47
N GLY A 47 -14.34 17.82 -4.41
CA GLY A 47 -15.72 18.18 -4.08
C GLY A 47 -15.89 19.60 -3.52
N PHE A 48 -14.82 20.25 -3.05
CA PHE A 48 -14.86 21.68 -2.72
C PHE A 48 -15.01 22.59 -3.95
N HIS A 49 -14.56 22.12 -5.13
CA HIS A 49 -14.62 22.90 -6.37
C HIS A 49 -15.79 22.48 -7.27
N HIS A 50 -16.30 21.25 -7.13
CA HIS A 50 -17.35 20.67 -7.95
C HIS A 50 -18.38 19.94 -7.08
N SER A 51 -19.68 20.05 -7.37
CA SER A 51 -20.73 19.42 -6.55
C SER A 51 -20.65 17.89 -6.51
N TYR A 52 -20.15 17.27 -7.58
CA TYR A 52 -19.79 15.86 -7.69
C TYR A 52 -18.75 15.70 -8.81
N GLN A 53 -17.97 14.62 -8.78
CA GLN A 53 -16.99 14.32 -9.83
C GLN A 53 -17.25 12.95 -10.43
N GLU A 54 -17.35 12.89 -11.76
CA GLU A 54 -17.59 11.64 -12.49
C GLU A 54 -16.29 10.90 -12.76
N TYR A 55 -16.34 9.59 -12.57
CA TYR A 55 -15.25 8.69 -12.80
C TYR A 55 -15.71 7.52 -13.67
N SER A 56 -14.82 6.97 -14.52
CA SER A 56 -15.23 5.92 -15.44
C SER A 56 -15.61 4.65 -14.67
N SER A 57 -16.86 4.22 -14.80
CA SER A 57 -17.38 3.02 -14.13
C SER A 57 -16.63 1.74 -14.50
N THR A 58 -16.08 1.68 -15.73
CA THR A 58 -15.25 0.56 -16.20
C THR A 58 -13.93 0.45 -15.43
N MET A 59 -13.20 1.55 -15.20
CA MET A 59 -11.95 1.49 -14.43
C MET A 59 -12.22 1.30 -12.95
N ALA A 60 -13.30 1.88 -12.41
CA ALA A 60 -13.74 1.63 -11.03
C ALA A 60 -13.96 0.15 -10.79
N ARG A 61 -14.63 -0.53 -11.72
CA ARG A 61 -14.91 -1.96 -11.63
C ARG A 61 -13.63 -2.79 -11.62
N LEU A 62 -12.71 -2.53 -12.55
CA LEU A 62 -11.45 -3.27 -12.64
C LEU A 62 -10.56 -3.04 -11.41
N ASN A 63 -10.43 -1.79 -10.99
CA ASN A 63 -9.68 -1.39 -9.81
C ASN A 63 -10.27 -2.00 -8.53
N SER A 64 -11.60 -2.00 -8.40
CA SER A 64 -12.31 -2.60 -7.26
C SER A 64 -12.09 -4.11 -7.17
N GLN A 65 -12.18 -4.82 -8.28
CA GLN A 65 -11.92 -6.27 -8.32
C GLN A 65 -10.48 -6.61 -7.93
N MET A 66 -9.50 -5.83 -8.42
CA MET A 66 -8.09 -6.02 -8.09
C MET A 66 -7.79 -5.71 -6.61
N LEU A 67 -8.48 -4.74 -6.00
CA LEU A 67 -8.38 -4.48 -4.57
C LEU A 67 -8.89 -5.64 -3.72
N VAL A 68 -9.98 -6.31 -4.13
CA VAL A 68 -10.49 -7.51 -3.43
C VAL A 68 -9.49 -8.66 -3.51
N VAL A 69 -8.87 -8.87 -4.67
CA VAL A 69 -7.81 -9.87 -4.85
C VAL A 69 -6.60 -9.55 -3.96
N SER A 70 -6.18 -8.28 -3.93
CA SER A 70 -5.15 -7.78 -3.04
C SER A 70 -5.49 -8.03 -1.56
N LEU A 71 -6.74 -7.86 -1.15
CA LEU A 71 -7.15 -8.16 0.21
C LEU A 71 -7.02 -9.65 0.56
N MET A 72 -7.41 -10.54 -0.35
CA MET A 72 -7.26 -11.99 -0.17
C MET A 72 -5.80 -12.39 0.03
N SER A 73 -4.87 -11.64 -0.60
CA SER A 73 -3.44 -11.88 -0.44
C SER A 73 -2.93 -11.67 0.98
N ILE A 74 -3.64 -10.87 1.77
CA ILE A 74 -3.24 -10.52 3.14
C ILE A 74 -4.05 -11.34 4.14
N ILE A 75 -5.37 -11.47 3.94
CA ILE A 75 -6.25 -12.20 4.87
C ILE A 75 -5.92 -13.70 4.92
N VAL A 76 -5.72 -14.36 3.78
CA VAL A 76 -5.48 -15.82 3.73
C VAL A 76 -4.24 -16.25 4.53
N PRO A 77 -3.06 -15.61 4.36
CA PRO A 77 -1.91 -15.91 5.21
C PRO A 77 -2.18 -15.62 6.69
N THR A 78 -2.87 -14.51 7.01
CA THR A 78 -3.20 -14.13 8.39
C THR A 78 -4.01 -15.20 9.12
N ILE A 79 -5.09 -15.68 8.49
CA ILE A 79 -5.96 -16.71 9.07
C ILE A 79 -5.21 -18.03 9.25
N THR A 80 -4.40 -18.40 8.27
CA THR A 80 -3.63 -19.65 8.28
C THR A 80 -2.62 -19.67 9.42
N ARG A 81 -1.93 -18.55 9.68
CA ARG A 81 -1.05 -18.38 10.85
C ARG A 81 -1.84 -18.53 12.15
N ASN A 82 -2.92 -17.79 12.34
CA ASN A 82 -3.69 -17.83 13.59
C ASN A 82 -4.22 -19.24 13.92
N ARG A 83 -4.62 -20.00 12.90
CA ARG A 83 -5.01 -21.41 13.08
C ARG A 83 -3.83 -22.30 13.43
N THR A 84 -2.68 -22.08 12.79
CA THR A 84 -1.44 -22.83 13.06
C THR A 84 -0.94 -22.57 14.48
N SER A 85 -0.85 -21.29 14.90
CA SER A 85 -0.42 -20.89 16.23
C SER A 85 -1.35 -21.40 17.33
N ARG A 86 -2.67 -21.39 17.12
CA ARG A 86 -3.63 -22.01 18.07
C ARG A 86 -3.44 -23.52 18.17
N LYS A 87 -3.23 -24.21 17.04
CA LYS A 87 -3.03 -25.66 17.02
C LYS A 87 -1.72 -26.08 17.71
N LEU A 88 -0.66 -25.26 17.60
CA LEU A 88 0.59 -25.42 18.35
C LEU A 88 0.38 -25.18 19.86
N ALA A 89 -0.44 -24.19 20.25
CA ALA A 89 -0.74 -23.93 21.67
C ALA A 89 -1.54 -25.07 22.32
N ASP A 90 -2.46 -25.70 21.58
CA ASP A 90 -3.26 -26.83 22.07
C ASP A 90 -2.50 -28.17 22.07
N THR A 91 -1.40 -28.29 21.32
CA THR A 91 -0.62 -29.53 21.18
C THR A 91 0.79 -29.32 21.74
N GLN A 92 1.02 -29.61 23.02
CA GLN A 92 2.36 -29.60 23.66
C GLN A 92 3.28 -30.69 23.07
N LEU A 93 3.71 -30.51 21.83
CA LEU A 93 4.73 -31.32 21.16
C LEU A 93 5.75 -30.35 20.57
N ASP A 94 6.84 -30.16 21.31
CA ASP A 94 8.01 -29.29 21.05
C ASP A 94 8.75 -29.54 19.72
N ASN A 95 8.20 -30.34 18.79
CA ASN A 95 8.89 -30.77 17.58
C ASN A 95 8.06 -30.63 16.30
N ILE A 96 6.92 -29.94 16.34
CA ILE A 96 6.23 -29.55 15.12
C ILE A 96 6.92 -28.28 14.60
N ARG A 97 7.96 -28.47 13.78
CA ARG A 97 8.41 -27.45 12.82
C ARG A 97 7.14 -26.82 12.23
N GLU A 98 7.00 -25.50 12.32
CA GLU A 98 5.89 -24.79 11.66
C GLU A 98 5.73 -25.38 10.26
N PRO A 99 4.50 -25.59 9.76
CA PRO A 99 4.29 -25.96 8.36
C PRO A 99 4.66 -24.78 7.48
N ALA A 100 5.96 -24.48 7.38
CA ALA A 100 6.57 -23.50 6.51
C ALA A 100 6.02 -23.68 5.09
N ASN A 101 5.74 -24.92 4.68
CA ASN A 101 5.15 -25.27 3.39
C ASN A 101 3.85 -24.52 3.03
N ILE A 102 2.98 -24.20 4.00
CA ILE A 102 1.70 -23.52 3.67
C ILE A 102 1.93 -22.03 3.39
N SER A 103 2.73 -21.35 4.21
CA SER A 103 3.07 -19.93 3.98
C SER A 103 3.85 -19.73 2.67
N HIS A 104 4.74 -20.67 2.31
CA HIS A 104 5.44 -20.67 1.03
C HIS A 104 4.48 -20.90 -0.15
N ALA A 105 3.52 -21.82 -0.02
CA ALA A 105 2.51 -22.07 -1.05
C ALA A 105 1.62 -20.84 -1.29
N VAL A 106 1.19 -20.17 -0.22
CA VAL A 106 0.42 -18.91 -0.33
C VAL A 106 1.27 -17.85 -1.03
N ALA A 107 2.53 -17.65 -0.62
CA ALA A 107 3.43 -16.68 -1.26
C ALA A 107 3.59 -16.93 -2.77
N TRP A 108 3.73 -18.19 -3.20
CA TRP A 108 3.77 -18.54 -4.63
C TRP A 108 2.48 -18.20 -5.37
N VAL A 109 1.32 -18.42 -4.76
CA VAL A 109 0.03 -18.01 -5.35
C VAL A 109 -0.06 -16.48 -5.47
N LEU A 110 0.43 -15.73 -4.48
CA LEU A 110 0.45 -14.26 -4.55
C LEU A 110 1.38 -13.75 -5.66
N ILE A 111 2.55 -14.36 -5.79
CA ILE A 111 3.51 -14.05 -6.86
C ILE A 111 2.89 -14.37 -8.22
N ALA A 112 2.26 -15.53 -8.37
CA ALA A 112 1.59 -15.90 -9.62
C ALA A 112 0.47 -14.91 -9.99
N GLN A 113 -0.35 -14.51 -9.02
CA GLN A 113 -1.40 -13.51 -9.23
C GLN A 113 -0.83 -12.14 -9.60
N PHE A 114 0.30 -11.75 -9.01
CA PHE A 114 1.00 -10.52 -9.38
C PHE A 114 1.59 -10.58 -10.79
N VAL A 115 2.17 -11.71 -11.18
CA VAL A 115 2.67 -11.93 -12.55
C VAL A 115 1.53 -11.81 -13.55
N LEU A 116 0.37 -12.43 -13.28
CA LEU A 116 -0.84 -12.27 -14.09
C LEU A 116 -1.35 -10.82 -14.13
N TYR A 117 -1.28 -10.09 -13.01
CA TYR A 117 -1.57 -8.66 -12.97
C TYR A 117 -0.60 -7.86 -13.86
N ILE A 118 0.71 -8.12 -13.80
CA ILE A 118 1.68 -7.50 -14.71
C ILE A 118 1.33 -7.83 -16.16
N PHE A 119 1.04 -9.09 -16.48
CA PHE A 119 0.68 -9.50 -17.84
C PHE A 119 -0.58 -8.81 -18.35
N SER A 120 -1.60 -8.64 -17.51
CA SER A 120 -2.79 -7.86 -17.88
C SER A 120 -2.53 -6.34 -17.99
N SER A 121 -1.50 -5.83 -17.29
CA SER A 121 -1.04 -4.44 -17.37
C SER A 121 -0.09 -4.17 -18.55
N LEU A 122 0.56 -5.20 -19.10
CA LEU A 122 1.30 -5.08 -20.36
C LEU A 122 0.33 -4.59 -21.44
N PRO A 123 0.78 -3.72 -22.36
CA PRO A 123 -0.04 -3.24 -23.47
C PRO A 123 -0.28 -4.38 -24.47
N ILE A 124 -0.99 -5.42 -24.04
CA ILE A 124 -1.76 -6.28 -24.92
C ILE A 124 -2.89 -5.39 -25.43
N LYS A 125 -3.20 -5.49 -26.71
CA LYS A 125 -4.15 -4.68 -27.48
C LYS A 125 -5.60 -4.86 -26.99
N TYR A 126 -5.87 -4.59 -25.71
CA TYR A 126 -7.20 -4.43 -25.15
C TYR A 126 -7.61 -2.98 -25.41
N GLU A 127 -8.51 -2.79 -26.38
CA GLU A 127 -8.94 -1.49 -26.91
C GLU A 127 -9.41 -0.51 -25.82
N GLY A 128 -9.84 -0.96 -24.64
CA GLY A 128 -10.27 -0.09 -23.53
C GLY A 128 -9.17 0.43 -22.60
N LEU A 129 -8.28 -0.45 -22.09
CA LEU A 129 -7.22 -0.06 -21.13
C LEU A 129 -6.08 0.72 -21.78
N GLY A 130 -5.73 0.36 -23.02
CA GLY A 130 -4.63 0.99 -23.76
C GLY A 130 -4.91 2.45 -24.13
N GLN A 131 -6.14 2.76 -24.54
CA GLN A 131 -6.56 4.11 -24.95
C GLN A 131 -6.60 5.09 -23.76
N TRP A 132 -7.19 4.68 -22.62
CA TRP A 132 -7.20 5.50 -21.40
C TRP A 132 -5.78 5.80 -20.89
N ARG A 133 -4.90 4.79 -20.87
CA ARG A 133 -3.52 4.97 -20.40
C ARG A 133 -2.73 5.91 -21.31
N ASN A 134 -2.98 5.88 -22.62
CA ASN A 134 -2.38 6.82 -23.57
C ASN A 134 -2.90 8.25 -23.37
N GLN A 135 -4.20 8.46 -23.14
CA GLN A 135 -4.76 9.79 -22.83
C GLN A 135 -4.14 10.40 -21.57
N GLN A 136 -3.93 9.59 -20.52
CA GLN A 136 -3.22 10.04 -19.31
C GLN A 136 -1.75 10.35 -19.58
N LYS A 137 -1.09 9.58 -20.45
CA LYS A 137 0.30 9.83 -20.87
C LYS A 137 0.44 11.15 -21.64
N GLU A 138 -0.55 11.47 -22.47
CA GLU A 138 -0.60 12.68 -23.29
C GLU A 138 -0.85 13.94 -22.45
N LYS A 139 -1.78 13.89 -21.48
CA LYS A 139 -1.98 14.98 -20.49
C LYS A 139 -0.71 15.26 -19.65
N ASN A 140 0.13 14.25 -19.42
CA ASN A 140 1.41 14.39 -18.70
C ASN A 140 2.62 14.69 -19.61
N ALA A 141 2.45 14.73 -20.94
CA ALA A 141 3.53 14.89 -21.90
C ALA A 141 4.01 16.35 -22.08
N HIS A 142 3.37 17.32 -21.42
CA HIS A 142 3.83 18.73 -21.41
C HIS A 142 5.05 18.99 -20.51
N MET A 143 5.65 17.94 -19.93
CA MET A 143 6.91 18.07 -19.20
C MET A 143 8.08 18.08 -20.18
N SER A 144 8.90 19.13 -20.14
CA SER A 144 10.12 19.27 -20.94
C SER A 144 10.96 18.00 -20.89
N ARG A 145 11.26 17.41 -22.06
CA ARG A 145 12.11 16.21 -22.15
C ARG A 145 13.53 16.60 -21.76
N LEU A 146 13.89 16.30 -20.51
CA LEU A 146 15.26 16.41 -20.04
C LEU A 146 16.16 15.49 -20.88
N PRO A 147 17.42 15.88 -21.13
CA PRO A 147 18.37 15.00 -21.78
C PRO A 147 18.49 13.69 -21.00
N TYR A 148 18.70 12.59 -21.74
CA TYR A 148 18.68 11.23 -21.20
C TYR A 148 19.69 11.04 -20.05
N SER A 149 20.86 11.68 -20.13
CA SER A 149 21.89 11.69 -19.08
C SER A 149 21.41 12.30 -17.76
N VAL A 150 20.70 13.43 -17.82
CA VAL A 150 20.14 14.10 -16.63
C VAL A 150 18.99 13.29 -16.04
N SER A 151 18.20 12.62 -16.88
CA SER A 151 17.14 11.72 -16.41
C SER A 151 17.70 10.51 -15.67
N ILE A 152 18.73 9.86 -16.20
CA ILE A 152 19.40 8.74 -15.51
C ILE A 152 20.04 9.21 -14.22
N ALA A 153 20.82 10.30 -14.26
CA ALA A 153 21.47 10.85 -13.08
C ALA A 153 20.43 11.21 -11.99
N GLY A 154 19.30 11.82 -12.38
CA GLY A 154 18.20 12.13 -11.48
C GLY A 154 17.52 10.88 -10.89
N ILE A 155 17.35 9.82 -11.68
CA ILE A 155 16.80 8.54 -11.19
C ILE A 155 17.76 7.92 -10.16
N VAL A 156 19.06 7.83 -10.48
CA VAL A 156 20.06 7.26 -9.57
C VAL A 156 20.14 8.06 -8.27
N LEU A 157 20.17 9.39 -8.36
CA LEU A 157 20.24 10.28 -7.21
C LEU A 157 18.97 10.21 -6.34
N SER A 158 17.78 10.18 -6.96
CA SER A 158 16.52 10.06 -6.22
C SER A 158 16.38 8.69 -5.54
N TYR A 159 16.83 7.62 -6.20
CA TYR A 159 16.82 6.29 -5.61
C TYR A 159 17.81 6.17 -4.45
N SER A 160 19.03 6.69 -4.59
CA SER A 160 20.01 6.67 -3.50
C SER A 160 19.56 7.50 -2.31
N ALA A 161 18.95 8.67 -2.54
CA ALA A 161 18.34 9.47 -1.49
C ALA A 161 17.21 8.74 -0.77
N ALA A 162 16.36 7.99 -1.50
CA ALA A 162 15.29 7.18 -0.91
C ALA A 162 15.83 6.03 -0.05
N VAL A 163 16.92 5.39 -0.47
CA VAL A 163 17.61 4.36 0.31
C VAL A 163 18.21 4.95 1.59
N ALA A 164 18.89 6.09 1.49
CA ALA A 164 19.48 6.77 2.63
C ALA A 164 18.42 7.21 3.64
N SER A 165 17.32 7.84 3.19
CA SER A 165 16.24 8.28 4.08
C SER A 165 15.54 7.10 4.76
N SER A 166 15.30 6.01 4.03
CA SER A 166 14.76 4.77 4.59
C SER A 166 15.66 4.20 5.68
N TYR A 167 16.98 4.19 5.44
CA TYR A 167 17.97 3.72 6.41
C TYR A 167 17.94 4.54 7.72
N PHE A 168 17.92 5.87 7.62
CA PHE A 168 17.84 6.77 8.77
C PHE A 168 16.51 6.65 9.52
N LEU A 169 15.39 6.48 8.81
CA LEU A 169 14.08 6.27 9.44
C LEU A 169 14.09 5.02 10.32
N ILE A 170 14.64 3.89 9.82
CA ILE A 170 14.68 2.63 10.57
C ILE A 170 15.62 2.71 11.78
N GLU A 171 16.69 3.49 11.67
CA GLU A 171 17.63 3.72 12.77
C GLU A 171 17.05 4.64 13.85
N GLY A 172 16.31 5.68 13.44
CA GLY A 172 15.57 6.55 14.35
C GLY A 172 14.53 5.79 15.17
N LEU A 173 13.89 4.77 14.60
CA LEU A 173 13.00 3.86 15.35
C LEU A 173 13.76 3.03 16.39
N ALA A 174 15.01 2.66 16.13
CA ALA A 174 15.82 1.87 17.05
C ALA A 174 16.29 2.69 18.26
N ALA A 175 16.57 3.98 18.08
CA ALA A 175 17.06 4.88 19.12
C ALA A 175 15.99 5.33 20.14
N ARG A 176 14.77 4.77 20.07
CA ARG A 176 13.57 5.27 20.75
C ARG A 176 13.37 4.76 22.17
N GLU A 177 14.40 4.27 22.86
CA GLU A 177 14.29 3.68 24.21
C GLU A 177 13.68 4.59 25.31
N LEU A 178 13.34 5.86 25.01
CA LEU A 178 12.91 6.88 25.97
C LEU A 178 11.52 7.51 25.73
N GLN A 179 10.70 7.04 24.77
CA GLN A 179 9.38 7.65 24.49
C GLN A 179 8.18 6.73 24.77
N THR A 180 7.11 7.30 25.33
CA THR A 180 5.84 6.64 25.71
C THR A 180 4.88 6.33 24.54
N ILE A 181 5.26 6.63 23.30
CA ILE A 181 4.38 6.50 22.14
C ILE A 181 4.42 5.05 21.62
N SER A 182 3.27 4.49 21.24
CA SER A 182 3.17 3.15 20.63
C SER A 182 4.09 2.99 19.41
N ILE A 183 4.78 1.85 19.31
CA ILE A 183 5.64 1.50 18.15
C ILE A 183 4.75 1.22 16.93
N ASP A 184 3.65 0.46 17.12
CA ASP A 184 2.68 0.17 16.06
C ASP A 184 2.04 1.45 15.51
N PHE A 185 1.77 2.44 16.35
CA PHE A 185 1.27 3.74 15.88
C PHE A 185 2.28 4.41 14.94
N LEU A 186 3.57 4.40 15.28
CA LEU A 186 4.58 4.96 14.38
C LEU A 186 4.65 4.18 13.06
N GLU A 187 4.64 2.86 13.14
CA GLU A 187 4.85 1.99 11.99
C GLU A 187 3.64 1.98 11.05
N LEU A 188 2.41 1.97 11.56
CA LEU A 188 1.18 1.89 10.76
C LEU A 188 0.60 3.24 10.36
N ILE A 189 0.89 4.32 11.11
CA ILE A 189 0.29 5.64 10.86
C ILE A 189 1.34 6.65 10.42
N VAL A 190 2.36 6.89 11.24
CA VAL A 190 3.30 8.00 11.01
C VAL A 190 4.23 7.75 9.82
N ILE A 191 4.86 6.58 9.74
CA ILE A 191 5.77 6.24 8.63
C ILE A 191 5.03 6.28 7.29
N PRO A 192 3.86 5.64 7.13
CA PRO A 192 3.10 5.68 5.87
C PRO A 192 2.65 7.07 5.46
N LEU A 193 2.26 7.92 6.41
CA LEU A 193 1.95 9.32 6.11
C LEU A 193 3.17 10.03 5.56
N ALA A 194 4.35 9.82 6.16
CA ALA A 194 5.61 10.41 5.69
C ALA A 194 5.99 9.90 4.29
N LEU A 195 5.86 8.59 4.03
CA LEU A 195 6.07 7.99 2.70
C LEU A 195 5.05 8.49 1.66
N GLY A 196 3.86 8.90 2.12
CA GLY A 196 2.75 9.39 1.30
C GLY A 196 2.75 10.88 0.99
N ILE A 197 3.66 11.68 1.56
CA ILE A 197 3.64 13.16 1.45
C ILE A 197 3.58 13.65 0.00
N ILE A 198 4.33 13.01 -0.90
CA ILE A 198 4.39 13.42 -2.31
C ILE A 198 2.99 13.38 -2.95
N ASP A 199 2.21 12.34 -2.66
CA ASP A 199 0.88 12.18 -3.26
C ASP A 199 -0.13 13.12 -2.59
N GLN A 200 -0.02 13.34 -1.29
CA GLN A 200 -0.84 14.32 -0.58
C GLN A 200 -0.63 15.74 -1.14
N VAL A 201 0.63 16.14 -1.34
CA VAL A 201 0.97 17.43 -1.97
C VAL A 201 0.48 17.49 -3.42
N THR A 202 0.61 16.39 -4.16
CA THR A 202 0.13 16.31 -5.54
C THR A 202 -1.39 16.51 -5.62
N ILE A 203 -2.15 15.93 -4.69
CA ILE A 203 -3.61 16.12 -4.60
C ILE A 203 -3.92 17.59 -4.35
N ILE A 204 -3.34 18.18 -3.31
CA ILE A 204 -3.63 19.58 -2.92
C ILE A 204 -3.32 20.55 -4.07
N THR A 205 -2.25 20.30 -4.83
CA THR A 205 -1.82 21.18 -5.92
C THR A 205 -2.58 20.96 -7.23
N LYS A 206 -2.90 19.72 -7.59
CA LYS A 206 -3.49 19.40 -8.91
C LYS A 206 -5.01 19.34 -8.92
N THR A 207 -5.66 19.23 -7.77
CA THR A 207 -7.12 19.06 -7.70
C THR A 207 -7.91 20.36 -7.90
N LYS A 208 -7.26 21.54 -7.82
CA LYS A 208 -7.94 22.83 -8.02
C LYS A 208 -8.59 23.00 -9.39
N ASN A 209 -7.97 22.46 -10.45
CA ASN A 209 -8.32 22.77 -11.85
C ASN A 209 -8.52 21.54 -12.75
N GLN A 210 -8.51 20.32 -12.21
CA GLN A 210 -8.45 19.09 -13.02
C GLN A 210 -9.37 17.98 -12.52
N ASP A 211 -9.72 17.07 -13.44
CA ASP A 211 -10.41 15.81 -13.15
C ASP A 211 -9.62 15.02 -12.09
N ILE A 212 -10.26 14.59 -11.00
CA ILE A 212 -9.61 13.77 -9.97
C ILE A 212 -9.44 12.30 -10.39
N SER A 213 -10.04 11.91 -11.52
CA SER A 213 -10.10 10.51 -11.97
C SER A 213 -8.73 9.85 -12.00
N TRP A 214 -7.72 10.57 -12.50
CA TRP A 214 -6.36 10.05 -12.56
C TRP A 214 -5.70 9.92 -11.18
N LEU A 215 -6.08 10.74 -10.20
CA LEU A 215 -5.58 10.64 -8.81
C LEU A 215 -6.16 9.41 -8.12
N ILE A 216 -7.47 9.16 -8.31
CA ILE A 216 -8.13 7.94 -7.81
C ILE A 216 -7.45 6.71 -8.40
N ASP A 217 -7.28 6.69 -9.72
CA ASP A 217 -6.58 5.61 -10.42
C ASP A 217 -5.16 5.39 -9.88
N THR A 218 -4.42 6.49 -9.68
CA THR A 218 -3.06 6.42 -9.16
C THR A 218 -3.03 5.83 -7.75
N ALA A 219 -3.97 6.21 -6.88
CA ALA A 219 -4.07 5.71 -5.51
C ALA A 219 -4.40 4.21 -5.46
N VAL A 220 -5.38 3.76 -6.26
CA VAL A 220 -5.77 2.35 -6.32
C VAL A 220 -4.66 1.51 -6.93
N VAL A 221 -4.07 1.93 -8.05
CA VAL A 221 -2.95 1.22 -8.68
C VAL A 221 -1.71 1.20 -7.79
N SER A 222 -1.48 2.25 -6.99
CA SER A 222 -0.42 2.23 -5.98
C SER A 222 -0.69 1.17 -4.91
N SER A 223 -1.93 1.08 -4.42
CA SER A 223 -2.34 0.07 -3.43
C SER A 223 -2.20 -1.35 -3.96
N ILE A 224 -2.65 -1.60 -5.20
CA ILE A 224 -2.51 -2.91 -5.85
C ILE A 224 -1.03 -3.29 -5.97
N ARG A 225 -0.16 -2.36 -6.36
CA ARG A 225 1.29 -2.61 -6.46
C ARG A 225 1.93 -2.87 -5.09
N VAL A 226 1.59 -2.10 -4.06
CA VAL A 226 2.09 -2.37 -2.71
C VAL A 226 1.67 -3.77 -2.26
N SER A 227 0.42 -4.15 -2.48
CA SER A 227 -0.09 -5.44 -2.04
C SER A 227 0.46 -6.63 -2.81
N LEU A 228 0.48 -6.55 -4.15
CA LEU A 228 0.83 -7.67 -5.00
C LEU A 228 2.34 -7.72 -5.32
N PHE A 229 3.10 -6.64 -5.13
CA PHE A 229 4.54 -6.60 -5.40
C PHE A 229 5.38 -6.45 -4.14
N ALA A 230 5.13 -5.39 -3.36
CA ALA A 230 6.01 -5.04 -2.25
C ALA A 230 5.94 -6.08 -1.14
N PHE A 231 4.74 -6.59 -0.80
CA PHE A 231 4.62 -7.69 0.16
C PHE A 231 5.38 -8.93 -0.32
N PRO A 232 5.12 -9.54 -1.50
CA PRO A 232 5.87 -10.71 -1.95
C PRO A 232 7.38 -10.52 -1.98
N ILE A 233 7.88 -9.34 -2.37
CA ILE A 233 9.32 -9.06 -2.31
C ILE A 233 9.81 -9.06 -0.86
N ALA A 234 9.12 -8.37 0.05
CA ALA A 234 9.47 -8.38 1.46
C ALA A 234 9.49 -9.82 2.02
N VAL A 235 8.52 -10.65 1.61
CA VAL A 235 8.49 -12.10 1.91
C VAL A 235 9.76 -12.80 1.44
N LEU A 236 10.06 -12.70 0.15
CA LEU A 236 11.21 -13.37 -0.46
C LEU A 236 12.54 -12.91 0.16
N THR A 237 12.69 -11.62 0.41
CA THR A 237 13.89 -11.07 1.08
C THR A 237 14.02 -11.61 2.51
N GLY A 238 12.91 -11.75 3.26
CA GLY A 238 12.96 -12.30 4.61
C GLY A 238 13.31 -13.79 4.64
N VAL A 239 12.85 -14.57 3.64
CA VAL A 239 13.24 -15.98 3.46
C VAL A 239 14.74 -16.11 3.19
N LEU A 240 15.31 -15.26 2.35
CA LEU A 240 16.75 -15.25 2.05
C LEU A 240 17.61 -15.00 3.30
N ILE A 241 17.09 -14.25 4.27
CA ILE A 241 17.78 -13.90 5.52
C ILE A 241 17.50 -14.94 6.62
N SER A 242 16.77 -16.02 6.32
CA SER A 242 16.33 -17.03 7.30
C SER A 242 15.54 -16.43 8.48
N SER A 243 14.89 -15.28 8.28
CA SER A 243 14.00 -14.71 9.28
C SER A 243 12.67 -15.45 9.23
N THR A 244 12.29 -16.07 10.35
CA THR A 244 11.08 -16.92 10.47
C THR A 244 9.77 -16.15 10.41
N SER A 245 9.79 -14.82 10.38
CA SER A 245 8.63 -13.96 10.69
C SER A 245 8.21 -13.04 9.54
N VAL A 246 8.07 -13.54 8.31
CA VAL A 246 7.87 -12.64 7.15
C VAL A 246 6.40 -12.41 6.76
N LEU A 247 5.43 -13.17 7.30
CA LEU A 247 3.98 -12.89 7.13
C LEU A 247 3.21 -13.10 8.43
N ALA A 248 3.52 -12.30 9.44
CA ALA A 248 2.78 -12.28 10.69
C ALA A 248 1.85 -11.07 10.73
N PHE A 249 0.90 -10.98 9.80
CA PHE A 249 -0.06 -9.86 9.85
C PHE A 249 -0.87 -10.01 11.11
N ASP A 250 -1.05 -8.91 11.82
CA ASP A 250 -1.94 -8.93 12.95
C ASP A 250 -3.40 -9.06 12.51
N THR A 251 -4.22 -9.71 13.32
CA THR A 251 -5.63 -9.91 13.03
C THR A 251 -6.37 -8.58 12.95
N PHE A 252 -6.04 -7.64 13.83
CA PHE A 252 -6.59 -6.28 13.81
C PHE A 252 -6.24 -5.56 12.50
N GLN A 253 -4.98 -5.63 12.07
CA GLN A 253 -4.53 -5.04 10.80
C GLN A 253 -5.29 -5.59 9.60
N ALA A 254 -5.45 -6.92 9.53
CA ALA A 254 -6.17 -7.56 8.44
C ALA A 254 -7.65 -7.16 8.42
N ILE A 255 -8.31 -7.05 9.58
CA ILE A 255 -9.70 -6.60 9.69
C ILE A 255 -9.84 -5.13 9.26
N MET A 256 -8.98 -4.25 9.76
CA MET A 256 -9.01 -2.83 9.41
C MET A 256 -8.78 -2.61 7.92
N LEU A 257 -7.83 -3.34 7.32
CA LEU A 257 -7.60 -3.29 5.90
C LEU A 257 -8.79 -3.84 5.09
N ALA A 258 -9.44 -4.90 5.56
CA ALA A 258 -10.64 -5.45 4.94
C ALA A 258 -11.77 -4.42 4.90
N ILE A 259 -12.01 -3.75 6.04
CA ILE A 259 -13.02 -2.69 6.14
C ILE A 259 -12.65 -1.53 5.20
N ALA A 260 -11.39 -1.11 5.15
CA ALA A 260 -10.92 -0.04 4.28
C ALA A 260 -11.15 -0.37 2.79
N VAL A 261 -10.80 -1.59 2.36
CA VAL A 261 -11.02 -2.06 0.98
C VAL A 261 -12.51 -2.12 0.64
N LEU A 262 -13.35 -2.61 1.55
CA LEU A 262 -14.80 -2.64 1.36
C LEU A 262 -15.39 -1.23 1.22
N LEU A 263 -14.97 -0.30 2.09
CA LEU A 263 -15.46 1.08 2.07
C LEU A 263 -15.05 1.78 0.76
N VAL A 264 -13.79 1.63 0.35
CA VAL A 264 -13.32 2.14 -0.94
C VAL A 264 -14.08 1.52 -2.12
N ASN A 265 -14.29 0.21 -2.12
CA ASN A 265 -15.04 -0.45 -3.19
C ASN A 265 -16.48 0.05 -3.29
N TYR A 266 -17.12 0.29 -2.15
CA TYR A 266 -18.45 0.88 -2.10
C TYR A 266 -18.47 2.27 -2.73
N VAL A 267 -17.53 3.15 -2.34
CA VAL A 267 -17.47 4.51 -2.87
C VAL A 267 -17.10 4.53 -4.36
N LEU A 268 -16.22 3.63 -4.82
CA LEU A 268 -15.87 3.54 -6.25
C LEU A 268 -17.01 3.00 -7.11
N HIS A 269 -17.93 2.21 -6.55
CA HIS A 269 -19.02 1.61 -7.30
C HIS A 269 -20.06 2.64 -7.79
N SER A 270 -20.21 3.76 -7.09
CA SER A 270 -21.18 4.80 -7.45
C SER A 270 -20.84 5.50 -8.78
N GLY A 271 -19.56 5.47 -9.20
CA GLY A 271 -19.05 6.21 -10.36
C GLY A 271 -19.06 7.73 -10.18
N LYS A 272 -19.47 8.22 -9.01
CA LYS A 272 -19.56 9.64 -8.65
C LYS A 272 -18.93 9.85 -7.28
N ALA A 273 -17.96 10.74 -7.19
CA ALA A 273 -17.30 11.07 -5.94
C ALA A 273 -17.92 12.33 -5.31
N PHE A 274 -18.32 12.21 -4.04
CA PHE A 274 -18.78 13.32 -3.21
C PHE A 274 -17.78 13.64 -2.10
N TRP A 275 -17.68 14.92 -1.71
CA TRP A 275 -16.79 15.35 -0.62
C TRP A 275 -17.12 14.65 0.71
N ILE A 276 -18.40 14.34 0.96
CA ILE A 276 -18.85 13.66 2.18
C ILE A 276 -18.29 12.24 2.26
N GLU A 277 -18.24 11.50 1.15
CA GLU A 277 -17.63 10.16 1.09
C GLU A 277 -16.12 10.25 1.39
N GLY A 278 -15.47 11.32 0.91
CA GLY A 278 -14.09 11.64 1.26
C GLY A 278 -13.88 11.86 2.76
N SER A 279 -14.79 12.59 3.40
CA SER A 279 -14.74 12.82 4.86
C SER A 279 -14.94 11.53 5.65
N MET A 280 -15.79 10.61 5.16
CA MET A 280 -15.98 9.29 5.77
C MET A 280 -14.69 8.46 5.71
N LEU A 281 -14.01 8.45 4.56
CA LEU A 281 -12.71 7.78 4.41
C LEU A 281 -11.65 8.32 5.37
N ILE A 282 -11.51 9.64 5.48
CA ILE A 282 -10.57 10.25 6.43
C ILE A 282 -10.96 9.94 7.87
N SER A 283 -12.25 9.98 8.20
CA SER A 283 -12.72 9.66 9.56
C SER A 283 -12.38 8.21 9.95
N ALA A 284 -12.53 7.25 9.02
CA ALA A 284 -12.13 5.86 9.25
C ALA A 284 -10.62 5.74 9.54
N TYR A 285 -9.79 6.50 8.83
CA TYR A 285 -8.35 6.53 9.08
C TYR A 285 -8.00 7.14 10.44
N VAL A 286 -8.64 8.25 10.81
CA VAL A 286 -8.43 8.90 12.11
C VAL A 286 -8.87 7.99 13.26
N LEU A 287 -10.00 7.31 13.14
CA LEU A 287 -10.45 6.33 14.13
C LEU A 287 -9.44 5.19 14.26
N THR A 288 -8.91 4.68 13.15
CA THR A 288 -7.83 3.67 13.15
C THR A 288 -6.60 4.17 13.91
N ALA A 289 -6.18 5.41 13.66
CA ALA A 289 -5.04 6.04 14.30
C ALA A 289 -5.25 6.21 15.82
N ILE A 290 -6.44 6.63 16.25
CA ILE A 290 -6.78 6.78 17.66
C ILE A 290 -6.73 5.44 18.39
N VAL A 291 -7.25 4.37 17.77
CA VAL A 291 -7.22 3.03 18.35
C VAL A 291 -5.78 2.55 18.51
N LEU A 292 -4.94 2.67 17.48
CA LEU A 292 -3.53 2.26 17.52
C LEU A 292 -2.68 3.06 18.51
N TRP A 293 -3.08 4.32 18.78
CA TRP A 293 -2.43 5.13 19.80
C TRP A 293 -2.66 4.58 21.21
N HIS A 294 -3.88 4.13 21.51
CA HIS A 294 -4.27 3.67 22.85
C HIS A 294 -4.06 2.16 23.07
N TYR A 295 -4.20 1.37 22.01
CA TYR A 295 -4.10 -0.09 22.04
C TYR A 295 -3.03 -0.54 21.04
N PRO A 296 -1.74 -0.53 21.45
CA PRO A 296 -0.69 -1.15 20.66
C PRO A 296 -0.97 -2.64 20.49
N ILE A 297 -0.59 -3.15 19.33
CA ILE A 297 -0.70 -4.55 18.93
C ILE A 297 0.44 -5.37 19.56
N HIS A 298 1.57 -4.71 19.84
CA HIS A 298 2.80 -5.28 20.41
C HIS A 298 3.33 -4.51 21.61
#